data_AF-A0A3G2HIC5-F1
#
_entry.id   AF-A0A3G2HIC5-F1
#
_cell.length_a   1.000
_cell.length_b   1.000
_cell.length_c   1.000
_cell.angle_alpha   90.00
_cell.angle_beta   90.00
_cell.angle_gamma   90.00
#
_symmetry.space_group_name_H-M   'P 1'
#
loop_
_entity.id
_entity.type
_entity.pdbx_description
1 polymer ?
#
loop_
_entity_poly.entity_id
_entity_poly.type
_entity_poly.pdbx_seq_one_letter_code
_entity_poly.pdbx_strand_id
1 'polypeptide(L)'
;MGIRTVSDLKGKTVAANRGGTGEYLLSRALQTAGVDENAVSKQYLTPTDSSSAFSSGHIDAWATWDPYLSIAVKNYNGRILVNGKELGSENAAGYFISRQFITGHPGVVRSVFDVLKSTNAWAREHPQEAGRIWAKQIGSCSAAG
;
A
#
# COMPACT_ATOMS: atom_id res chain seq x y z
N MET A 1 -22.59 14.55 -8.32
CA MET A 1 -22.27 14.16 -6.93
C MET A 1 -20.95 13.40 -6.95
N GLY A 2 -20.02 13.69 -6.03
CA GLY A 2 -18.68 13.08 -6.01
C GLY A 2 -18.55 12.01 -4.92
N ILE A 3 -17.52 11.16 -5.02
CA ILE A 3 -17.22 10.09 -4.07
C ILE A 3 -16.65 10.70 -2.78
N ARG A 4 -17.27 10.41 -1.63
CA ARG A 4 -16.84 10.92 -0.31
C ARG A 4 -16.68 9.83 0.73
N THR A 5 -17.34 8.69 0.56
CA THR A 5 -17.31 7.55 1.47
C THR A 5 -17.01 6.26 0.70
N VAL A 6 -16.64 5.20 1.41
CA VAL A 6 -16.46 3.87 0.81
C VAL A 6 -17.79 3.35 0.23
N SER A 7 -18.93 3.70 0.82
CA SER A 7 -20.26 3.32 0.30
C SER A 7 -20.56 3.92 -1.07
N ASP A 8 -19.96 5.06 -1.42
CA ASP A 8 -20.11 5.71 -2.73
C ASP A 8 -19.35 4.97 -3.86
N LEU A 9 -18.57 3.94 -3.52
CA LEU A 9 -17.86 3.11 -4.50
C LEU A 9 -18.77 2.10 -5.22
N LYS A 10 -20.03 1.95 -4.79
CA LYS A 10 -20.99 1.08 -5.47
C LYS A 10 -21.20 1.55 -6.92
N GLY A 11 -21.00 0.64 -7.88
CA GLY A 11 -21.06 0.87 -9.31
C GLY A 11 -19.85 1.62 -9.87
N LYS A 12 -18.80 1.86 -9.07
CA LYS A 12 -17.58 2.58 -9.47
C LYS A 12 -16.47 1.63 -9.87
N THR A 13 -15.56 2.12 -10.72
CA THR A 13 -14.35 1.40 -11.11
C THR A 13 -13.22 1.73 -10.15
N VAL A 14 -12.69 0.71 -9.48
CA VAL A 14 -11.64 0.87 -8.47
C VAL A 14 -10.42 0.06 -8.88
N ALA A 15 -9.28 0.73 -9.06
CA ALA A 15 -8.04 0.02 -9.33
C ALA A 15 -7.44 -0.60 -8.06
N ALA A 16 -6.85 -1.78 -8.22
CA ALA A 16 -6.06 -2.46 -7.22
C ALA A 16 -5.04 -3.39 -7.90
N ASN A 17 -3.94 -3.73 -7.21
CA ASN A 17 -3.06 -4.79 -7.68
C ASN A 17 -3.56 -6.17 -7.20
N ARG A 18 -3.71 -7.11 -8.13
CA ARG A 18 -4.21 -8.46 -7.86
C ARG A 18 -3.31 -9.21 -6.88
N GLY A 19 -3.89 -9.82 -5.86
CA GLY A 19 -3.21 -10.65 -4.87
C GLY A 19 -2.26 -9.88 -3.94
N GLY A 20 -2.31 -8.55 -3.94
CA GLY A 20 -1.42 -7.72 -3.12
C GLY A 20 -2.14 -6.71 -2.24
N THR A 21 -1.38 -5.76 -1.72
CA THR A 21 -1.84 -4.80 -0.71
C THR A 21 -3.06 -3.99 -1.13
N GLY A 22 -3.15 -3.56 -2.39
CA GLY A 22 -4.31 -2.79 -2.88
C GLY A 22 -5.61 -3.58 -2.84
N GLU A 23 -5.61 -4.83 -3.31
CA GLU A 23 -6.80 -5.69 -3.25
C GLU A 23 -7.20 -6.00 -1.80
N TYR A 24 -6.23 -6.32 -0.95
CA TYR A 24 -6.44 -6.51 0.48
C TYR A 24 -7.08 -5.28 1.16
N LEU A 25 -6.53 -4.08 0.91
CA LEU A 25 -7.06 -2.83 1.48
C LEU A 25 -8.47 -2.53 0.96
N LEU A 26 -8.73 -2.77 -0.33
CA LEU A 26 -10.06 -2.60 -0.91
C LEU A 26 -11.07 -3.53 -0.24
N SER A 27 -10.78 -4.83 -0.17
CA SER A 27 -11.67 -5.80 0.49
C SER A 27 -11.94 -5.45 1.95
N ARG A 28 -10.90 -5.03 2.71
CA ARG A 28 -11.07 -4.54 4.09
C ARG A 28 -11.98 -3.32 4.15
N ALA A 29 -11.77 -2.33 3.29
CA ALA A 29 -12.59 -1.12 3.26
C ALA A 29 -14.07 -1.44 2.98
N LEU A 30 -14.35 -2.26 1.97
CA LEU A 30 -15.70 -2.65 1.59
C LEU A 30 -16.40 -3.43 2.71
N GLN A 31 -15.70 -4.39 3.33
CA GLN A 31 -16.23 -5.16 4.46
C GLN A 31 -16.58 -4.26 5.65
N THR A 32 -15.68 -3.36 6.04
CA THR A 32 -15.93 -2.41 7.14
C THR A 32 -17.12 -1.49 6.86
N ALA A 33 -17.35 -1.13 5.59
CA ALA A 33 -18.45 -0.29 5.16
C ALA A 33 -19.76 -1.06 4.84
N GLY A 34 -19.78 -2.39 4.97
CA GLY A 34 -20.94 -3.22 4.60
C GLY A 34 -21.30 -3.16 3.11
N VAL A 35 -20.30 -2.94 2.24
CA VAL A 35 -20.47 -2.90 0.79
C VAL A 35 -20.12 -4.27 0.22
N ASP A 36 -21.00 -4.83 -0.61
CA ASP A 36 -20.72 -6.06 -1.34
C ASP A 36 -19.53 -5.86 -2.28
N GLU A 37 -18.57 -6.79 -2.28
CA GLU A 37 -17.41 -6.72 -3.16
C GLU A 37 -17.78 -6.72 -4.65
N ASN A 38 -18.91 -7.35 -5.00
CA ASN A 38 -19.44 -7.39 -6.37
C ASN A 38 -20.17 -6.10 -6.76
N ALA A 39 -20.48 -5.24 -5.79
CA ALA A 39 -21.05 -3.92 -6.08
C ALA A 39 -19.99 -2.95 -6.62
N VAL A 40 -18.72 -3.34 -6.68
CA VAL A 40 -17.61 -2.50 -7.16
C VAL A 40 -16.95 -3.16 -8.37
N SER A 41 -16.66 -2.37 -9.41
CA SER A 41 -15.92 -2.86 -10.57
C SER A 41 -14.42 -2.81 -10.29
N LYS A 42 -13.83 -3.94 -9.91
CA LYS A 42 -12.39 -4.04 -9.62
C LYS A 42 -11.60 -4.11 -10.94
N GLN A 43 -10.72 -3.13 -11.16
CA GLN A 43 -9.77 -3.15 -12.27
C GLN A 43 -8.38 -3.50 -11.76
N TYR A 44 -7.84 -4.64 -12.20
CA TYR A 44 -6.51 -5.06 -11.78
C TYR A 44 -5.43 -4.42 -12.65
N LEU A 45 -4.62 -3.56 -12.04
CA LEU A 45 -3.57 -2.81 -12.72
C LEU A 45 -2.26 -2.88 -11.91
N THR A 46 -1.13 -2.68 -12.58
CA THR A 46 0.13 -2.41 -11.87
C THR A 46 0.05 -1.06 -11.15
N PRO A 47 0.89 -0.79 -10.13
CA PRO A 47 0.87 0.52 -9.46
C PRO A 47 1.15 1.69 -10.42
N THR A 48 2.03 1.51 -11.39
CA THR A 48 2.35 2.51 -12.42
C THR A 48 1.15 2.77 -13.34
N ASP A 49 0.49 1.71 -13.81
CA ASP A 49 -0.69 1.85 -14.68
C ASP A 49 -1.87 2.45 -13.91
N SER A 50 -2.05 2.06 -12.64
CA SER A 50 -3.07 2.63 -11.76
C SER A 50 -2.88 4.13 -11.58
N SER A 51 -1.63 4.59 -11.41
CA SER A 51 -1.29 6.01 -11.31
C SER A 51 -1.71 6.78 -12.57
N SER A 52 -1.38 6.24 -13.75
CA SER A 52 -1.74 6.84 -15.04
C SER A 52 -3.27 6.87 -15.23
N ALA A 53 -3.94 5.74 -14.99
CA ALA A 53 -5.39 5.62 -15.10
C ALA A 53 -6.14 6.56 -14.12
N PHE A 54 -5.64 6.70 -12.89
CA PHE A 54 -6.21 7.62 -11.91
C PHE A 54 -6.06 9.08 -12.36
N SER A 55 -4.85 9.48 -12.76
CA SER A 55 -4.59 10.86 -13.19
C SER A 55 -5.38 11.28 -14.44
N SER A 56 -5.74 10.32 -15.29
CA SER A 56 -6.50 10.55 -16.53
C SER A 56 -8.01 10.34 -16.36
N GLY A 57 -8.47 9.98 -15.16
CA GLY A 57 -9.89 9.77 -14.86
C GLY A 57 -10.52 8.50 -15.47
N HIS A 58 -9.70 7.53 -15.89
CA HIS A 58 -10.19 6.24 -16.41
C HIS A 58 -10.70 5.31 -15.29
N ILE A 59 -10.33 5.58 -14.04
CA ILE A 59 -10.82 4.90 -12.84
C ILE A 59 -11.36 5.93 -11.85
N ASP A 60 -12.39 5.54 -11.09
CA ASP A 60 -13.06 6.43 -10.13
C ASP A 60 -12.31 6.49 -8.79
N ALA A 61 -11.66 5.40 -8.38
CA ALA A 61 -10.86 5.33 -7.17
C ALA A 61 -9.70 4.34 -7.30
N TRP A 62 -8.77 4.39 -6.36
CA TRP A 62 -7.59 3.53 -6.34
C TRP A 62 -7.26 3.11 -4.90
N ALA A 63 -7.20 1.80 -4.65
CA ALA A 63 -6.71 1.23 -3.40
C ALA A 63 -5.19 1.03 -3.48
N THR A 64 -4.43 1.78 -2.66
CA THR A 64 -2.98 1.90 -2.81
C THR A 64 -2.25 2.16 -1.47
N TRP A 65 -0.92 2.31 -1.54
CA TRP A 65 -0.01 2.54 -0.41
C TRP A 65 1.05 3.59 -0.78
N ASP A 66 1.86 4.06 0.17
CA ASP A 66 2.95 4.99 -0.13
C ASP A 66 4.09 4.31 -0.92
N PRO A 67 4.68 4.99 -1.92
CA PRO A 67 4.59 6.43 -2.20
C PRO A 67 3.41 6.85 -3.10
N TYR A 68 2.67 5.90 -3.66
CA TYR A 68 1.61 6.17 -4.63
C TYR A 68 0.43 6.95 -4.05
N LEU A 69 0.07 6.67 -2.79
CA LEU A 69 -0.93 7.44 -2.06
C LEU A 69 -0.55 8.93 -2.02
N SER A 70 0.69 9.21 -1.57
CA SER A 70 1.22 10.57 -1.53
C SER A 70 1.21 11.25 -2.91
N ILE A 71 1.57 10.53 -3.98
CA ILE A 71 1.50 11.04 -5.36
C ILE A 71 0.05 11.38 -5.74
N ALA A 72 -0.91 10.49 -5.47
CA ALA A 72 -2.30 10.71 -5.84
C ALA A 72 -2.90 11.94 -5.15
N VAL A 73 -2.62 12.13 -3.86
CA VAL A 73 -3.10 13.29 -3.09
C VAL A 73 -2.42 14.58 -3.55
N LYS A 74 -1.10 14.58 -3.71
CA LYS A 74 -0.33 15.80 -4.03
C LYS A 74 -0.45 16.23 -5.50
N ASN A 75 -0.42 15.28 -6.42
CA ASN A 75 -0.26 15.56 -7.85
C ASN A 75 -1.58 15.44 -8.63
N TYR A 76 -2.51 14.61 -8.17
CA TYR A 76 -3.76 14.31 -8.87
C TYR A 76 -5.01 14.78 -8.12
N ASN A 77 -4.83 15.60 -7.09
CA ASN A 77 -5.91 16.14 -6.25
C ASN A 77 -6.82 15.04 -5.66
N GLY A 78 -6.24 13.87 -5.42
CA GLY A 78 -6.91 12.71 -4.84
C GLY A 78 -7.36 12.96 -3.41
N ARG A 79 -8.47 12.34 -3.02
CA ARG A 79 -8.97 12.36 -1.64
C ARG A 79 -8.84 10.97 -1.02
N ILE A 80 -8.36 10.92 0.21
CA ILE A 80 -8.40 9.71 1.03
C ILE A 80 -9.84 9.47 1.50
N LEU A 81 -10.43 8.34 1.12
CA LEU A 81 -11.76 7.92 1.62
C LEU A 81 -11.69 7.23 2.98
N VAL A 82 -10.62 6.45 3.18
CA VAL A 82 -10.27 5.75 4.43
C VAL A 82 -8.80 5.38 4.35
N ASN A 83 -8.08 5.39 5.47
CA ASN A 83 -6.68 4.96 5.54
C ASN A 83 -6.50 3.61 6.25
N GLY A 84 -5.32 3.00 6.10
CA GLY A 84 -5.03 1.68 6.67
C GLY A 84 -5.19 1.61 8.21
N LYS A 85 -4.91 2.70 8.93
CA LYS A 85 -5.08 2.75 10.39
C LYS A 85 -6.55 2.66 10.78
N GLU A 86 -7.42 3.36 10.07
CA GLU A 86 -8.88 3.31 10.26
C GLU A 86 -9.46 1.94 9.93
N LEU A 87 -8.84 1.21 9.00
CA LEU A 87 -9.21 -0.17 8.66
C LEU A 87 -8.65 -1.24 9.62
N GLY A 88 -7.88 -0.85 10.64
CA GLY A 88 -7.16 -1.80 11.49
C GLY A 88 -6.14 -2.65 10.72
N SER A 89 -5.63 -2.13 9.60
CA SER A 89 -4.65 -2.83 8.77
C SER A 89 -3.27 -2.71 9.39
N GLU A 90 -2.69 -3.86 9.77
CA GLU A 90 -1.28 -3.93 10.18
C GLU A 90 -0.32 -3.85 8.99
N ASN A 91 -0.84 -4.01 7.75
CA ASN A 91 -0.07 -4.09 6.51
C ASN A 91 1.20 -4.97 6.65
N ALA A 92 1.03 -6.16 7.23
CA ALA A 92 2.14 -7.04 7.57
C ALA A 92 2.92 -7.44 6.31
N ALA A 93 4.21 -7.10 6.29
CA ALA A 93 5.14 -7.57 5.26
C ALA A 93 5.69 -8.95 5.67
N GLY A 94 5.60 -9.92 4.76
CA GLY A 94 6.17 -11.25 4.94
C GLY A 94 7.56 -11.37 4.31
N TYR A 95 8.50 -11.97 5.02
CA TYR A 95 9.76 -12.45 4.44
C TYR A 95 9.63 -13.93 4.12
N PHE A 96 9.96 -14.32 2.91
CA PHE A 96 9.88 -15.71 2.45
C PHE A 96 11.29 -16.25 2.20
N ILE A 97 11.52 -17.49 2.64
CA ILE A 97 12.80 -18.18 2.47
C ILE A 97 12.55 -19.61 2.03
N SER A 98 13.41 -20.13 1.15
CA SER A 98 13.26 -21.51 0.70
C SER A 98 13.57 -22.48 1.85
N ARG A 99 12.84 -23.59 1.89
CA ARG A 99 13.07 -24.65 2.89
C ARG A 99 14.50 -25.18 2.82
N GLN A 100 15.04 -25.34 1.61
CA GLN A 100 16.40 -25.80 1.41
C GLN A 100 17.42 -24.86 2.06
N PHE A 101 17.24 -23.54 1.89
CA PHE A 101 18.19 -22.57 2.41
C PHE A 101 18.16 -22.46 3.93
N ILE A 102 16.96 -22.45 4.55
CA ILE A 102 16.87 -22.38 6.02
C ILE A 102 17.40 -23.64 6.70
N THR A 103 17.25 -24.81 6.07
CA THR A 103 17.83 -26.07 6.58
C THR A 103 19.35 -26.12 6.40
N GLY A 104 19.87 -25.65 5.26
CA GLY A 104 21.31 -25.66 4.97
C GLY A 104 22.11 -24.56 5.68
N HIS A 105 21.49 -23.41 5.96
CA HIS A 105 22.16 -22.22 6.50
C HIS A 105 21.40 -21.58 7.67
N PRO A 106 20.97 -22.33 8.70
CA PRO A 106 20.12 -21.79 9.77
C PRO A 106 20.78 -20.64 10.53
N GLY A 107 22.11 -20.66 10.68
CA GLY A 107 22.87 -19.57 11.31
C GLY A 107 22.80 -18.26 10.52
N VAL A 108 22.95 -18.32 9.19
CA VAL A 108 22.85 -17.14 8.32
C VAL A 108 21.43 -16.57 8.37
N VAL A 109 20.42 -17.43 8.32
CA VAL A 109 19.01 -17.00 8.41
C VAL A 109 18.74 -16.31 9.75
N ARG A 110 19.25 -16.85 10.85
CA ARG A 110 19.12 -16.22 12.17
C ARG A 110 19.79 -14.84 12.20
N SER A 111 21.03 -14.72 11.72
CA SER A 111 21.73 -13.43 11.69
C SER A 111 20.99 -12.38 10.84
N VAL A 112 20.47 -12.77 9.66
CA VAL A 112 19.67 -11.86 8.83
C VAL A 112 18.39 -11.45 9.54
N PHE A 113 17.70 -12.39 10.18
CA PHE A 113 16.48 -12.12 10.93
C PHE A 113 16.72 -11.16 12.10
N ASP A 114 17.81 -11.34 12.85
CA ASP A 114 18.16 -10.46 13.98
C ASP A 114 18.45 -9.03 13.51
N VAL A 115 19.17 -8.88 12.39
CA VAL A 115 19.42 -7.56 11.77
C VAL A 115 18.12 -6.91 11.29
N LEU A 116 17.23 -7.67 10.64
CA LEU A 116 15.91 -7.15 10.22
C LEU A 116 15.11 -6.66 11.44
N LYS A 117 15.10 -7.44 12.51
CA LYS A 117 14.39 -7.10 13.75
C LYS A 117 14.95 -5.84 14.40
N SER A 118 16.28 -5.75 14.58
CA SER A 118 16.91 -4.59 15.20
C SER A 118 16.76 -3.33 14.35
N THR A 119 16.86 -3.46 13.02
CA THR A 119 16.71 -2.34 12.08
C THR A 119 15.27 -1.82 12.07
N ASN A 120 14.28 -2.71 12.12
CA ASN A 120 12.87 -2.32 12.23
C ASN A 120 12.58 -1.60 13.57
N ALA A 121 13.17 -2.04 14.68
CA ALA A 121 13.06 -1.34 15.96
C ALA A 121 13.67 0.06 15.87
N TRP A 122 14.90 0.17 15.36
CA TRP A 122 15.57 1.45 15.16
C TRP A 122 14.75 2.41 14.26
N ALA A 123 14.22 1.92 13.14
CA ALA A 123 13.43 2.72 12.21
C ALA A 123 12.13 3.27 12.83
N ARG A 124 11.52 2.52 13.75
CA ARG A 124 10.35 2.99 14.53
C ARG A 124 10.71 4.10 15.51
N GLU A 125 11.91 4.06 16.08
CA GLU A 125 12.43 5.09 16.98
C GLU A 125 12.95 6.33 16.23
N HIS A 126 13.37 6.17 14.96
CA HIS A 126 14.01 7.22 14.14
C HIS A 126 13.27 7.46 12.81
N PRO A 127 11.96 7.78 12.82
CA PRO A 127 11.13 7.79 11.61
C PRO A 127 11.57 8.81 10.55
N GLN A 128 12.06 9.98 10.96
CA GLN A 128 12.53 11.02 10.02
C GLN A 128 13.79 10.59 9.28
N GLU A 129 14.77 10.03 9.99
CA GLU A 129 16.01 9.56 9.40
C GLU A 129 15.78 8.34 8.51
N ALA A 130 14.99 7.37 8.98
CA ALA A 130 14.57 6.22 8.20
C ALA A 130 13.86 6.66 6.91
N GLY A 131 12.97 7.65 6.99
CA GLY A 131 12.29 8.24 5.83
C GLY A 131 13.26 8.85 4.82
N ARG A 132 14.30 9.56 5.28
CA ARG A 132 15.33 10.14 4.39
C ARG A 132 16.16 9.08 3.67
N ILE A 133 16.55 8.02 4.39
CA ILE A 133 17.26 6.87 3.80
C ILE A 133 16.38 6.21 2.74
N TRP A 134 15.12 5.95 3.07
CA TRP A 134 14.16 5.34 2.16
C TRP A 134 13.94 6.18 0.91
N ALA A 135 13.73 7.49 1.08
CA ALA A 135 13.49 8.41 -0.03
C ALA A 135 14.63 8.43 -1.05
N LYS A 136 15.89 8.34 -0.56
CA LYS A 136 17.08 8.24 -1.41
C LYS A 136 17.11 6.92 -2.20
N GLN A 137 16.70 5.81 -1.58
CA GLN A 137 16.75 4.48 -2.19
C GLN A 137 15.69 4.29 -3.28
N ILE A 138 14.48 4.83 -3.08
CA ILE A 138 13.40 4.74 -4.08
C ILE A 138 13.47 5.83 -5.17
N GLY A 139 14.56 6.61 -5.22
CA GLY A 139 14.75 7.68 -6.20
C GLY A 139 13.83 8.89 -6.02
N SER A 140 13.08 8.97 -4.92
CA SER A 140 12.11 10.04 -4.63
C SER A 140 12.73 11.32 -4.06
N CYS A 141 13.96 11.65 -4.46
CA CYS A 141 14.68 12.78 -3.91
C CYS A 141 14.15 14.13 -4.46
N SER A 142 12.96 14.54 -4.03
CA SER A 142 12.58 15.94 -3.73
C SER A 142 11.17 15.97 -3.13
N ALA A 143 11.04 16.25 -1.84
CA ALA A 143 9.92 16.98 -1.20
C ALA A 143 9.93 16.76 0.32
N ALA A 144 10.90 17.35 0.99
CA ALA A 144 10.79 17.73 2.39
C ALA A 144 11.56 19.04 2.55
N GLY A 145 10.90 20.14 2.18
CA GLY A 145 11.05 21.40 2.89
C GLY A 145 10.13 21.38 4.09
#